data_AF-A0A4Q1B9G6-F1
#
_entry.id   AF-A0A4Q1B9G6-F1
#
_cell.length_a   1.000
_cell.length_b   1.000
_cell.length_c   1.000
_cell.angle_alpha   90.00
_cell.angle_beta   90.00
_cell.angle_gamma   90.00
#
_symmetry.space_group_name_H-M   'P 1'
#
loop_
_entity.id
_entity.type
_entity.pdbx_description
1 polymer ?
#
loop_
_entity_poly.entity_id
_entity_poly.type
_entity_poly.pdbx_seq_one_letter_code
_entity_poly.pdbx_strand_id
1 'polypeptide(L)'
;MIPRLPVTATQLVFLFLLATPVLSLAQPVADPEAAPAPAPLPIPAPQPVPAPASGTLDAPAKLQPRAPQPSRRMGQRRTNKAEQLKKKDYSSFLCPGGSVACPIPPPSLEDITPASISSLEMGLNSLADWFKVGFECIELDTELNSCGGCLALGSGQDCSLIPNARMTGCEAGACSVYSCYDGYVVSPDRTTCVKKGTVTPATPVTAFQSGQMVLEGEVES
;
A
#
# COMPACT_ATOMS: atom_id res chain seq x y z
N MET A 1 -22.28 -57.06 40.65
CA MET A 1 -21.21 -56.12 40.25
C MET A 1 -21.67 -55.39 39.00
N ILE A 2 -22.05 -54.13 39.13
CA ILE A 2 -22.57 -53.30 38.02
C ILE A 2 -21.50 -52.24 37.75
N PRO A 3 -20.88 -52.20 36.56
CA PRO A 3 -19.85 -51.20 36.28
C PRO A 3 -20.50 -49.82 36.11
N ARG A 4 -20.06 -48.86 36.94
CA ARG A 4 -20.39 -47.44 36.79
C ARG A 4 -19.56 -46.86 35.65
N LEU A 5 -20.21 -46.48 34.55
CA LEU A 5 -19.57 -45.73 33.47
C LEU A 5 -19.37 -44.25 33.86
N PRO A 6 -18.29 -43.60 33.38
CA PRO A 6 -17.99 -42.21 33.67
C PRO A 6 -18.96 -41.25 32.96
N VAL A 7 -19.49 -40.30 33.73
CA VAL A 7 -20.52 -39.30 33.37
C VAL A 7 -20.07 -38.29 32.29
N THR A 8 -18.79 -38.30 31.91
CA THR A 8 -18.20 -37.29 31.02
C THR A 8 -18.44 -37.55 29.53
N ALA A 9 -18.74 -38.78 29.10
CA ALA A 9 -18.94 -39.10 27.68
C ALA A 9 -20.33 -38.70 27.16
N THR A 10 -21.35 -38.68 28.01
CA THR A 10 -22.74 -38.43 27.59
C THR A 10 -23.05 -36.95 27.36
N GLN A 11 -22.29 -36.03 27.98
CA GLN A 11 -22.49 -34.59 27.79
C GLN A 11 -21.97 -34.07 26.45
N LEU A 12 -20.92 -34.68 25.88
CA LEU A 12 -20.35 -34.25 24.60
C LEU A 12 -21.25 -34.59 23.41
N VAL A 13 -22.05 -35.65 23.50
CA VAL A 13 -23.00 -36.04 22.43
C VAL A 13 -24.22 -35.11 22.41
N PHE A 14 -24.67 -34.61 23.56
CA PHE A 14 -25.81 -33.69 23.63
C PHE A 14 -25.49 -32.27 23.15
N LEU A 15 -24.24 -31.81 23.30
CA LEU A 15 -23.81 -30.49 22.82
C LEU A 15 -23.64 -30.43 21.30
N PHE A 16 -23.34 -31.55 20.63
CA PHE A 16 -23.24 -31.59 19.16
C PHE A 16 -24.60 -31.62 18.44
N LEU A 17 -25.68 -32.01 19.12
CA LEU A 17 -27.03 -32.08 18.51
C LEU A 17 -27.83 -30.76 18.57
N LEU A 18 -27.39 -29.77 19.36
CA LEU A 18 -28.06 -28.46 19.45
C LEU A 18 -27.37 -27.34 18.65
N ALA A 19 -26.26 -27.65 17.98
CA ALA A 19 -25.52 -26.71 17.13
C ALA A 19 -25.67 -27.06 15.64
N THR A 20 -26.87 -27.44 15.19
CA THR A 20 -27.20 -27.40 13.77
C THR A 20 -27.44 -25.93 13.39
N PRO A 21 -26.54 -25.30 12.61
CA PRO A 21 -26.88 -24.01 12.03
C PRO A 21 -28.08 -24.22 11.11
N VAL A 22 -29.13 -23.46 11.36
CA VAL A 22 -30.26 -23.29 10.46
C VAL A 22 -29.67 -22.97 9.09
N LEU A 23 -29.74 -23.95 8.18
CA LEU A 23 -29.34 -23.84 6.80
C LEU A 23 -30.31 -22.83 6.16
N SER A 24 -29.94 -21.56 6.23
CA SER A 24 -30.71 -20.47 5.67
C SER A 24 -30.62 -20.60 4.16
N LEU A 25 -31.74 -20.95 3.53
CA LEU A 25 -31.93 -20.94 2.09
C LEU A 25 -31.77 -19.50 1.60
N ALA A 26 -30.54 -19.13 1.27
CA ALA A 26 -30.25 -17.91 0.52
C ALA A 26 -30.94 -18.04 -0.84
N GLN A 27 -31.98 -17.25 -1.04
CA GLN A 27 -32.64 -17.11 -2.34
C GLN A 27 -31.63 -16.52 -3.33
N PRO A 28 -31.64 -16.96 -4.60
CA PRO A 28 -30.88 -16.30 -5.65
C PRO A 28 -31.44 -14.89 -5.83
N VAL A 29 -30.70 -13.89 -5.38
CA VAL A 29 -30.97 -12.49 -5.74
C VAL A 29 -30.67 -12.38 -7.22
N ALA A 30 -31.71 -12.14 -8.01
CA ALA A 30 -31.57 -11.86 -9.43
C ALA A 30 -30.62 -10.66 -9.60
N ASP A 31 -29.54 -10.89 -10.33
CA ASP A 31 -28.59 -9.84 -10.71
C ASP A 31 -29.33 -8.68 -11.38
N PRO A 32 -29.15 -7.43 -10.93
CA PRO A 32 -29.64 -6.29 -11.66
C PRO A 32 -28.90 -6.24 -13.01
N GLU A 33 -29.68 -6.38 -14.07
CA GLU A 33 -29.33 -6.21 -15.47
C GLU A 33 -28.25 -5.13 -15.64
N ALA A 34 -27.03 -5.61 -15.93
CA ALA A 34 -25.86 -4.78 -16.17
C ALA A 34 -26.19 -3.78 -17.28
N ALA A 35 -26.21 -2.50 -16.93
CA ALA A 35 -26.31 -1.43 -17.90
C ALA A 35 -25.21 -1.61 -18.97
N PRO A 36 -25.52 -1.41 -20.26
CA PRO A 36 -24.55 -1.57 -21.33
C PRO A 36 -23.35 -0.65 -21.08
N ALA A 37 -22.17 -1.24 -21.02
CA ALA A 37 -20.92 -0.51 -20.85
C ALA A 37 -20.82 0.60 -21.92
N PRO A 38 -20.40 1.82 -21.56
CA PRO A 38 -20.19 2.88 -22.52
C PRO A 38 -19.15 2.43 -23.55
N ALA A 39 -19.43 2.72 -24.83
CA ALA A 39 -18.54 2.37 -25.93
C ALA A 39 -17.12 2.90 -25.64
N PRO A 40 -16.07 2.10 -25.87
CA PRO A 40 -14.70 2.52 -25.64
C PRO A 40 -14.40 3.75 -26.49
N LEU A 41 -13.92 4.81 -25.83
CA LEU A 41 -13.45 6.01 -26.52
C LEU A 41 -12.29 5.63 -27.46
N PRO A 42 -12.18 6.27 -28.63
CA PRO A 42 -11.10 6.02 -29.56
C PRO A 42 -9.75 6.33 -28.90
N ILE A 43 -8.90 5.30 -28.81
CA ILE A 43 -7.53 5.44 -28.32
C ILE A 43 -6.79 6.40 -29.29
N PRO A 44 -6.22 7.51 -28.80
CA PRO A 44 -5.45 8.42 -29.63
C PRO A 44 -4.25 7.68 -30.24
N ALA A 45 -4.06 7.87 -31.54
CA ALA A 45 -2.94 7.27 -32.27
C ALA A 45 -1.60 7.66 -31.61
N PRO A 46 -0.66 6.71 -31.48
CA PRO A 46 0.65 6.97 -30.90
C PRO A 46 1.37 8.05 -31.72
N GLN A 47 1.72 9.14 -31.04
CA GLN A 47 2.54 10.21 -31.59
C GLN A 47 3.95 9.65 -31.89
N PRO A 48 4.56 10.00 -33.04
CA PRO A 48 5.91 9.57 -33.37
C PRO A 48 6.92 10.19 -32.39
N VAL A 49 7.58 9.35 -31.61
CA VAL A 49 8.70 9.76 -30.75
C VAL A 49 9.89 10.21 -31.61
N PRO A 50 10.52 11.36 -31.32
CA PRO A 50 11.69 11.82 -32.04
C PRO A 50 12.89 10.90 -31.78
N ALA A 51 13.58 10.51 -32.85
CA ALA A 51 14.76 9.67 -32.81
C ALA A 51 15.91 10.32 -32.00
N PRO A 52 16.69 9.55 -31.23
CA PRO A 52 17.88 10.08 -30.56
C PRO A 52 18.94 10.47 -31.60
N ALA A 53 19.40 11.72 -31.49
CA ALA A 53 20.50 12.25 -32.27
C ALA A 53 21.76 11.40 -32.07
N SER A 54 22.34 10.96 -33.19
CA SER A 54 23.57 10.19 -33.25
C SER A 54 24.73 11.06 -32.75
N GLY A 55 25.25 10.74 -31.57
CA GLY A 55 26.49 11.32 -31.06
C GLY A 55 27.68 10.90 -31.92
N THR A 56 28.46 11.90 -32.30
CA THR A 56 29.69 11.83 -33.11
C THR A 56 30.69 10.85 -32.48
N LEU A 57 31.14 9.86 -33.26
CA LEU A 57 32.22 8.96 -32.90
C LEU A 57 33.56 9.71 -32.99
N ASP A 58 34.15 10.01 -31.84
CA ASP A 58 35.53 10.49 -31.77
C ASP A 58 36.52 9.35 -32.09
N ALA A 59 37.52 9.70 -32.90
CA ALA A 59 38.51 8.81 -33.47
C ALA A 59 39.41 8.12 -32.42
N PRO A 60 39.91 6.90 -32.70
CA PRO A 60 40.78 6.16 -31.78
C PRO A 60 42.14 6.84 -31.63
N ALA A 61 42.40 7.39 -30.44
CA ALA A 61 43.72 7.87 -30.07
C ALA A 61 44.73 6.71 -30.02
N LYS A 62 45.90 6.95 -30.64
CA LYS A 62 47.04 6.04 -30.73
C LYS A 62 47.33 5.29 -29.43
N LEU A 63 47.26 3.96 -29.49
CA LEU A 63 47.70 3.03 -28.46
C LEU A 63 49.21 3.20 -28.23
N GLN A 64 49.59 3.86 -27.14
CA GLN A 64 50.99 3.86 -26.68
C GLN A 64 51.24 2.67 -25.73
N PRO A 65 52.35 1.94 -25.89
CA PRO A 65 52.73 0.87 -24.96
C PRO A 65 53.00 1.47 -23.57
N ARG A 66 52.16 1.10 -22.59
CA ARG A 66 52.31 1.56 -21.21
C ARG A 66 53.46 0.77 -20.56
N ALA A 67 54.51 1.47 -20.13
CA ALA A 67 55.64 0.86 -19.43
C ALA A 67 55.18 0.13 -18.15
N PRO A 68 55.80 -1.02 -17.79
CA PRO A 68 55.42 -1.77 -16.60
C PRO A 68 55.70 -0.94 -15.35
N GLN A 69 54.64 -0.53 -14.63
CA GLN A 69 54.79 0.08 -13.32
C GLN A 69 55.06 -1.00 -12.26
N PRO A 70 56.07 -0.81 -11.39
CA PRO A 70 56.32 -1.73 -10.27
C PRO A 70 55.15 -1.70 -9.28
N SER A 71 54.56 -2.88 -9.05
CA SER A 71 53.48 -3.11 -8.10
C SER A 71 53.93 -2.79 -6.67
N ARG A 72 53.54 -1.62 -6.16
CA ARG A 72 53.59 -1.30 -4.72
C ARG A 72 52.35 -1.81 -3.99
N ARG A 73 51.96 -3.08 -4.19
CA ARG A 73 50.76 -3.65 -3.57
C ARG A 73 51.01 -4.97 -2.83
N MET A 74 52.04 -5.00 -1.99
CA MET A 74 52.15 -6.00 -0.92
C MET A 74 52.49 -5.25 0.37
N GLY A 75 51.50 -5.07 1.26
CA GLY A 75 51.77 -4.59 2.61
C GLY A 75 50.62 -3.86 3.30
N GLN A 76 49.73 -3.18 2.58
CA GLN A 76 48.54 -2.58 3.21
C GLN A 76 47.40 -3.59 3.25
N ARG A 77 47.47 -4.49 4.23
CA ARG A 77 46.27 -5.15 4.76
C ARG A 77 45.46 -4.06 5.44
N ARG A 78 44.66 -3.32 4.65
CA ARG A 78 43.61 -2.46 5.18
C ARG A 78 42.76 -3.38 6.03
N THR A 79 42.87 -3.22 7.34
CA THR A 79 41.85 -3.66 8.29
C THR A 79 40.61 -2.89 7.90
N ASN A 80 39.86 -3.46 6.95
CA ASN A 80 38.49 -3.06 6.68
C ASN A 80 37.75 -3.35 7.98
N LYS A 81 37.74 -2.36 8.87
CA LYS A 81 36.76 -2.20 9.92
C LYS A 81 35.45 -2.52 9.24
N ALA A 82 34.80 -3.61 9.63
CA ALA A 82 33.53 -4.03 9.09
C ALA A 82 32.59 -2.83 9.23
N GLU A 83 32.47 -2.04 8.16
CA GLU A 83 31.42 -1.05 8.02
C GLU A 83 30.18 -1.91 8.08
N GLN A 84 29.46 -1.80 9.21
CA GLN A 84 28.25 -2.55 9.49
C GLN A 84 27.43 -2.50 8.21
N LEU A 85 27.19 -3.67 7.63
CA LEU A 85 26.47 -3.81 6.38
C LEU A 85 25.19 -3.00 6.52
N LYS A 86 25.16 -1.82 5.89
CA LYS A 86 23.93 -1.08 5.64
C LYS A 86 22.98 -2.12 5.06
N LYS A 87 21.86 -2.38 5.76
CA LYS A 87 20.81 -3.29 5.31
C LYS A 87 20.63 -3.00 3.82
N LYS A 88 21.01 -3.95 2.98
CA LYS A 88 20.98 -3.74 1.54
C LYS A 88 19.51 -3.61 1.19
N ASP A 89 19.12 -2.48 0.64
CA ASP A 89 17.76 -2.25 0.18
C ASP A 89 17.53 -3.05 -1.10
N TYR A 90 17.34 -4.37 -0.94
CA TYR A 90 17.12 -5.30 -2.04
C TYR A 90 15.90 -4.90 -2.89
N SER A 91 14.94 -4.21 -2.27
CA SER A 91 13.78 -3.62 -2.92
C SER A 91 14.12 -2.84 -4.19
N SER A 92 15.16 -2.00 -4.16
CA SER A 92 15.57 -1.18 -5.31
C SER A 92 16.11 -1.99 -6.50
N PHE A 93 16.56 -3.22 -6.26
CA PHE A 93 17.03 -4.13 -7.30
C PHE A 93 15.91 -5.02 -7.86
N LEU A 94 14.87 -5.27 -7.06
CA LEU A 94 13.75 -6.11 -7.44
C LEU A 94 12.70 -5.32 -8.24
N CYS A 95 12.51 -4.06 -7.89
CA CYS A 95 11.45 -3.22 -8.42
C CYS A 95 12.01 -1.96 -9.10
N PRO A 96 11.74 -1.72 -10.39
CA PRO A 96 12.13 -0.50 -11.08
C PRO A 96 11.24 0.69 -10.67
N GLY A 97 11.68 1.91 -10.98
CA GLY A 97 10.84 3.11 -10.88
C GLY A 97 10.63 3.67 -9.48
N GLY A 98 11.43 3.25 -8.48
CA GLY A 98 11.30 3.76 -7.10
C GLY A 98 10.17 3.08 -6.31
N SER A 99 9.54 2.05 -6.87
CA SER A 99 8.60 1.21 -6.15
C SER A 99 9.31 0.30 -5.14
N VAL A 100 8.56 -0.15 -4.13
CA VAL A 100 9.05 -0.99 -3.06
C VAL A 100 8.56 -2.42 -3.24
N ALA A 101 9.45 -3.39 -3.06
CA ALA A 101 9.13 -4.81 -3.10
C ALA A 101 8.43 -5.20 -1.78
N CYS A 102 7.14 -5.47 -1.85
CA CYS A 102 6.35 -5.96 -0.73
C CYS A 102 6.12 -7.47 -0.85
N PRO A 103 6.33 -8.26 0.22
CA PRO A 103 6.12 -9.70 0.17
C PRO A 103 4.64 -10.02 0.04
N ILE A 104 4.30 -10.96 -0.84
CA ILE A 104 2.93 -11.43 -1.01
C ILE A 104 2.67 -12.49 0.07
N PRO A 105 1.72 -12.29 1.00
CA PRO A 105 1.38 -13.32 1.98
C PRO A 105 0.80 -14.54 1.24
N PRO A 106 1.22 -15.78 1.56
CA PRO A 106 0.64 -16.96 0.96
C PRO A 106 -0.83 -17.09 1.38
N PRO A 107 -1.71 -17.61 0.50
CA PRO A 107 -3.16 -17.68 0.75
C PRO A 107 -3.55 -18.59 1.92
N SER A 108 -2.62 -19.39 2.45
CA SER A 108 -2.85 -20.24 3.63
C SER A 108 -2.57 -19.53 4.97
N LEU A 109 -2.18 -18.25 4.95
CA LEU A 109 -2.01 -17.39 6.12
C LEU A 109 -3.08 -16.29 6.08
N GLU A 110 -4.35 -16.68 6.04
CA GLU A 110 -5.51 -15.77 5.92
C GLU A 110 -5.60 -14.72 7.05
N ASP A 111 -4.78 -14.86 8.10
CA ASP A 111 -4.58 -13.84 9.12
C ASP A 111 -3.14 -13.30 9.08
N ILE A 112 -2.98 -12.03 8.69
CA ILE A 112 -1.76 -11.25 8.95
C ILE A 112 -1.65 -11.08 10.47
N THR A 113 -1.07 -12.08 11.14
CA THR A 113 -0.80 -12.03 12.57
C THR A 113 0.55 -11.35 12.84
N PRO A 114 0.73 -10.70 14.00
CA PRO A 114 2.04 -10.12 14.35
C PRO A 114 3.18 -11.16 14.39
N ALA A 115 2.85 -12.44 14.63
CA ALA A 115 3.81 -13.53 14.61
C ALA A 115 4.27 -13.91 13.20
N SER A 116 3.35 -13.89 12.21
CA SER A 116 3.73 -14.14 10.81
C SER A 116 4.55 -13.00 10.24
N ILE A 117 4.21 -11.74 10.56
CA ILE A 117 5.01 -10.55 10.19
C ILE A 117 6.47 -10.69 10.68
N SER A 118 6.65 -11.02 11.96
CA SER A 118 8.00 -11.17 12.54
C SER A 118 8.80 -12.28 11.85
N SER A 119 8.13 -13.38 11.51
CA SER A 119 8.75 -14.52 10.82
C SER A 119 9.14 -14.17 9.38
N LEU A 120 8.31 -13.38 8.69
CA LEU A 120 8.60 -12.86 7.36
C LEU A 120 9.80 -11.91 7.39
N GLU A 121 9.84 -10.95 8.32
CA GLU A 121 10.96 -10.02 8.44
C GLU A 121 12.29 -10.74 8.69
N MET A 122 12.27 -11.77 9.55
CA MET A 122 13.45 -12.62 9.79
C MET A 122 13.78 -13.56 8.63
N GLY A 123 12.82 -13.89 7.76
CA GLY A 123 13.01 -14.77 6.61
C GLY A 123 13.61 -14.06 5.39
N LEU A 124 13.47 -12.74 5.30
CA LEU A 124 13.84 -11.94 4.12
C LEU A 124 15.31 -11.45 4.16
N ASN A 125 16.22 -12.27 4.68
CA ASN A 125 17.65 -11.93 4.78
C ASN A 125 18.42 -12.11 3.46
N SER A 126 17.85 -12.84 2.49
CA SER A 126 18.48 -13.13 1.22
C SER A 126 17.52 -12.89 0.06
N LEU A 127 18.07 -12.45 -1.08
CA LEU A 127 17.36 -12.31 -2.34
C LEU A 127 16.72 -13.64 -2.80
N ALA A 128 17.31 -14.79 -2.45
CA ALA A 128 16.70 -16.10 -2.72
C ALA A 128 15.38 -16.31 -1.92
N ASP A 129 15.25 -15.72 -0.75
CA ASP A 129 14.05 -15.87 0.07
C ASP A 129 12.92 -14.97 -0.43
N TRP A 130 13.25 -13.76 -0.90
CA TRP A 130 12.32 -12.90 -1.65
C TRP A 130 11.68 -13.62 -2.84
N PHE A 131 12.47 -14.38 -3.63
CA PHE A 131 11.94 -15.17 -4.75
C PHE A 131 11.10 -16.38 -4.33
N LYS A 132 11.28 -16.92 -3.11
CA LYS A 132 10.48 -18.04 -2.61
C LYS A 132 9.11 -17.58 -2.10
N VAL A 133 9.09 -16.47 -1.36
CA VAL A 133 7.84 -15.90 -0.81
C VAL A 133 7.00 -15.27 -1.93
N GLY A 134 7.68 -14.71 -2.93
CA GLY A 134 7.03 -13.86 -3.93
C GLY A 134 6.89 -12.44 -3.40
N PHE A 135 7.01 -11.48 -4.32
CA PHE A 135 6.89 -10.08 -4.00
C PHE A 135 6.15 -9.36 -5.11
N GLU A 136 5.50 -8.27 -4.73
CA GLU A 136 4.88 -7.32 -5.63
C GLU A 136 5.55 -5.95 -5.49
N CYS A 137 5.65 -5.23 -6.59
CA CYS A 137 6.22 -3.89 -6.61
C CYS A 137 5.09 -2.88 -6.42
N ILE A 138 5.11 -2.17 -5.31
CA ILE A 138 4.07 -1.22 -4.92
C ILE A 138 4.66 0.17 -4.75
N GLU A 139 3.93 1.20 -5.18
CA GLU A 139 4.24 2.60 -4.91
C GLU A 139 3.63 3.02 -3.56
N LEU A 140 4.45 3.07 -2.51
CA LEU A 140 3.98 3.35 -1.15
C LEU A 140 3.38 4.75 -0.98
N ASP A 141 3.65 5.66 -1.91
CA ASP A 141 3.19 7.05 -1.86
C ASP A 141 1.75 7.23 -2.35
N THR A 142 1.24 6.28 -3.13
CA THR A 142 -0.04 6.38 -3.85
C THR A 142 -0.91 5.14 -3.69
N GLU A 143 -0.35 4.00 -3.28
CA GLU A 143 -1.11 2.76 -3.12
C GLU A 143 -2.03 2.82 -1.89
N LEU A 144 -3.31 2.50 -2.11
CA LEU A 144 -4.33 2.62 -1.07
C LEU A 144 -4.18 1.56 0.03
N ASN A 145 -3.83 0.34 -0.36
CA ASN A 145 -3.83 -0.84 0.52
C ASN A 145 -2.48 -1.07 1.24
N SER A 146 -1.45 -0.31 0.88
CA SER A 146 -0.09 -0.38 1.44
C SER A 146 0.52 1.02 1.49
N CYS A 147 -0.26 1.96 2.01
CA CYS A 147 0.14 3.35 2.09
C CYS A 147 1.24 3.52 3.14
N GLY A 148 2.34 4.16 2.75
CA GLY A 148 3.49 4.46 3.61
C GLY A 148 4.38 3.26 3.95
N GLY A 149 4.03 2.05 3.52
CA GLY A 149 4.78 0.84 3.84
C GLY A 149 4.10 -0.44 3.35
N CYS A 150 4.82 -1.56 3.37
CA CYS A 150 4.22 -2.84 3.03
C CYS A 150 3.28 -3.30 4.15
N LEU A 151 2.01 -3.56 3.81
CA LEU A 151 1.00 -4.06 4.76
C LEU A 151 1.42 -5.42 5.34
N ALA A 152 1.96 -6.31 4.51
CA ALA A 152 2.43 -7.64 4.92
C ALA A 152 3.62 -7.61 5.91
N LEU A 153 4.35 -6.49 5.99
CA LEU A 153 5.42 -6.29 6.97
C LEU A 153 4.94 -5.50 8.20
N GLY A 154 3.66 -5.14 8.27
CA GLY A 154 3.11 -4.29 9.34
C GLY A 154 3.61 -2.85 9.32
N SER A 155 4.35 -2.46 8.29
CA SER A 155 4.88 -1.09 8.11
C SER A 155 3.92 -0.15 7.39
N GLY A 156 2.97 -0.71 6.63
CA GLY A 156 1.94 0.03 5.91
C GLY A 156 0.59 0.02 6.59
N GLN A 157 -0.32 0.84 6.06
CA GLN A 157 -1.72 0.85 6.45
C GLN A 157 -2.63 0.82 5.21
N ASP A 158 -3.80 0.23 5.39
CA ASP A 158 -4.85 0.23 4.38
C ASP A 158 -5.80 1.42 4.62
N CYS A 159 -5.71 2.42 3.74
CA CYS A 159 -6.53 3.62 3.83
C CYS A 159 -8.02 3.36 3.50
N SER A 160 -8.35 2.23 2.87
CA SER A 160 -9.73 1.87 2.55
C SER A 160 -10.54 1.48 3.79
N LEU A 161 -9.85 1.05 4.86
CA LEU A 161 -10.45 0.59 6.11
C LEU A 161 -10.75 1.73 7.11
N ILE A 162 -10.55 2.99 6.72
CA ILE A 162 -10.84 4.14 7.59
C ILE A 162 -12.34 4.19 7.89
N PRO A 163 -12.75 4.18 9.16
CA PRO A 163 -14.15 4.07 9.52
C PRO A 163 -14.93 5.33 9.11
N ASN A 164 -16.12 5.12 8.56
CA ASN A 164 -17.03 6.16 8.09
C ASN A 164 -16.50 7.03 6.93
N ALA A 165 -15.34 6.70 6.37
CA ALA A 165 -14.85 7.32 5.16
C ALA A 165 -15.51 6.70 3.93
N ARG A 166 -15.91 7.55 2.99
CA ARG A 166 -16.49 7.16 1.71
C ARG A 166 -15.44 7.13 0.61
N MET A 167 -14.50 8.07 0.65
CA MET A 167 -13.39 8.16 -0.30
C MET A 167 -12.12 8.50 0.46
N THR A 168 -11.10 7.67 0.29
CA THR A 168 -9.77 7.83 0.87
C THR A 168 -8.72 7.70 -0.22
N GLY A 169 -7.51 8.16 0.07
CA GLY A 169 -6.35 8.01 -0.79
C GLY A 169 -5.06 7.93 0.02
N CYS A 170 -3.99 7.53 -0.64
CA CYS A 170 -2.63 7.66 -0.13
C CYS A 170 -1.97 8.87 -0.80
N GLU A 171 -1.46 9.81 0.00
CA GLU A 171 -0.74 10.98 -0.47
C GLU A 171 0.61 11.06 0.26
N ALA A 172 1.71 10.90 -0.47
CA ALA A 172 3.08 10.94 0.07
C ALA A 172 3.30 10.00 1.26
N GLY A 173 2.71 8.79 1.18
CA GLY A 173 2.84 7.75 2.19
C GLY A 173 1.95 7.93 3.42
N ALA A 174 0.99 8.86 3.39
CA ALA A 174 0.01 9.06 4.44
C ALA A 174 -1.42 8.92 3.93
N CYS A 175 -2.31 8.35 4.74
CA CYS A 175 -3.72 8.28 4.39
C CYS A 175 -4.40 9.65 4.49
N SER A 176 -5.15 9.99 3.46
CA SER A 176 -5.92 11.23 3.33
C SER A 176 -7.39 10.87 3.04
N VAL A 177 -8.30 11.47 3.81
CA VAL A 177 -9.75 11.28 3.68
C VAL A 177 -10.31 12.44 2.87
N TYR A 178 -10.90 12.14 1.71
CA TYR A 178 -11.50 13.14 0.84
C TYR A 178 -12.99 13.35 1.13
N SER A 179 -13.70 12.30 1.51
CA SER A 179 -15.13 12.40 1.85
C SER A 179 -15.58 11.35 2.86
N CYS A 180 -16.60 11.69 3.64
CA CYS A 180 -17.22 10.83 4.65
C CYS A 180 -18.65 10.46 4.26
N TYR A 181 -19.19 9.40 4.86
CA TYR A 181 -20.61 9.08 4.78
C TYR A 181 -21.49 10.14 5.45
N ASP A 182 -22.79 10.11 5.14
CA ASP A 182 -23.77 11.01 5.73
C ASP A 182 -23.78 10.89 7.26
N GLY A 183 -23.90 12.04 7.94
CA GLY A 183 -23.76 12.11 9.39
C GLY A 183 -22.30 12.23 9.89
N TYR A 184 -21.30 12.24 9.00
CA TYR A 184 -19.89 12.48 9.34
C TYR A 184 -19.29 13.65 8.55
N VAL A 185 -18.29 14.33 9.14
CA VAL A 185 -17.45 15.37 8.52
C VAL A 185 -15.99 14.91 8.57
N VAL A 186 -15.20 15.27 7.57
CA VAL A 186 -13.75 15.05 7.55
C VAL A 186 -13.11 15.83 8.70
N SER A 187 -12.26 15.17 9.49
CA SER A 187 -11.47 15.80 10.55
C SER A 187 -10.58 16.93 9.99
N PRO A 188 -10.23 17.98 10.76
CA PRO A 188 -9.27 18.99 10.33
C PRO A 188 -7.94 18.41 9.83
N ASP A 189 -7.50 17.30 10.43
CA ASP A 189 -6.26 16.61 10.06
C ASP A 189 -6.40 15.72 8.82
N ARG A 190 -7.62 15.58 8.27
CA ARG A 190 -7.96 14.74 7.10
C ARG A 190 -7.64 13.26 7.23
N THR A 191 -7.38 12.76 8.44
CA THR A 191 -7.06 11.33 8.66
C THR A 191 -8.28 10.49 9.03
N THR A 192 -9.38 11.12 9.46
CA THR A 192 -10.56 10.43 10.01
C THR A 192 -11.85 11.16 9.70
N CYS A 193 -12.97 10.44 9.86
CA CYS A 193 -14.33 10.98 9.78
C CYS A 193 -14.95 11.07 11.17
N VAL A 194 -15.37 12.26 11.58
CA VAL A 194 -16.00 12.53 12.89
C VAL A 194 -17.48 12.85 12.72
N LYS A 195 -18.32 12.47 13.68
CA LYS A 195 -19.78 12.67 13.59
C LYS A 195 -20.12 14.17 13.55
N LYS A 196 -21.02 14.60 12.66
CA LYS A 196 -21.50 15.99 12.64
C LYS A 196 -22.20 16.29 13.98
N GLY A 197 -21.59 17.10 14.83
CA GLY A 197 -22.21 17.53 16.11
C GLY A 197 -21.51 17.13 17.40
N THR A 198 -20.38 16.40 17.37
CA THR A 198 -19.59 16.14 18.60
C THR A 198 -18.45 17.13 18.83
N VAL A 199 -18.19 18.01 17.86
CA VAL A 199 -17.34 19.19 18.07
C VAL A 199 -18.28 20.37 18.36
N THR A 200 -18.42 20.70 19.63
CA THR A 200 -18.74 22.06 20.06
C THR A 200 -17.41 22.82 20.12
N PRO A 201 -16.95 23.50 19.05
CA PRO A 201 -15.85 24.44 19.22
C PRO A 201 -16.40 25.62 20.03
N ALA A 202 -15.95 25.74 21.29
CA ALA A 202 -16.12 26.92 22.11
C ALA A 202 -15.27 28.11 21.61
N THR A 203 -15.20 28.29 20.27
CA THR A 203 -14.49 29.41 19.65
C THR A 203 -15.45 30.09 18.66
N PRO A 204 -15.73 31.39 18.83
CA PRO A 204 -16.72 32.09 18.03
C PRO A 204 -16.30 32.11 16.57
N VAL A 205 -17.18 31.57 15.72
CA VAL A 205 -17.12 31.69 14.27
C VAL A 205 -17.21 33.18 13.94
N THR A 206 -16.10 33.77 13.52
CA THR A 206 -16.16 35.01 12.75
C THR A 206 -16.76 34.62 11.41
N ALA A 207 -18.04 34.89 11.24
CA ALA A 207 -18.79 34.59 10.04
C ALA A 207 -18.11 35.28 8.84
N PHE A 208 -17.46 34.50 7.97
CA PHE A 208 -17.16 34.97 6.62
C PHE A 208 -18.48 35.06 5.86
N GLN A 209 -18.98 36.29 5.77
CA GLN A 209 -20.17 36.66 5.03
C GLN A 209 -19.81 36.73 3.55
N SER A 210 -19.75 35.57 2.88
CA SER A 210 -19.68 35.49 1.41
C SER A 210 -21.05 35.81 0.83
N GLY A 211 -21.37 37.10 0.77
CA GLY A 211 -22.68 37.55 0.32
C GLY A 211 -22.78 39.06 0.18
N GLN A 212 -21.97 39.67 -0.70
CA GLN A 212 -22.39 40.89 -1.35
C GLN A 212 -21.88 40.92 -2.80
N MET A 213 -22.69 40.33 -3.68
CA MET A 213 -22.82 40.83 -5.05
C MET A 213 -23.42 42.24 -4.95
N VAL A 214 -22.66 43.27 -5.29
CA VAL A 214 -23.24 44.56 -5.68
C VAL A 214 -23.04 44.67 -7.19
N LEU A 215 -24.13 44.38 -7.89
CA LEU A 215 -24.39 44.84 -9.24
C LEU A 215 -24.97 46.25 -9.12
N GLU A 216 -24.15 47.28 -9.30
CA GLU A 216 -24.64 48.62 -9.64
C GLU A 216 -23.71 49.17 -10.73
N GLY A 217 -24.31 49.51 -11.87
CA GLY A 217 -23.64 50.19 -12.97
C GLY A 217 -24.10 51.64 -13.05
N GLU A 218 -23.26 52.46 -13.68
CA GLU A 218 -23.51 53.80 -14.25
C GLU A 218 -22.27 54.06 -15.14
N VAL A 219 -22.32 54.10 -16.48
CA VAL A 219 -22.83 55.16 -17.38
C VAL A 219 -22.35 56.56 -17.00
N GLU A 220 -21.21 56.98 -17.58
CA GLU A 220 -20.82 58.34 -18.06
C GLU A 220 -19.31 58.29 -18.39
N SER A 221 -18.73 58.88 -19.44
CA SER A 221 -19.14 59.74 -20.56
C SER A 221 -18.25 59.42 -21.77
#